data_AF-A0A966JGA0-F1
#
_entry.id   AF-A0A966JGA0-F1
#
_cell.length_a   1.000
_cell.length_b   1.000
_cell.length_c   1.000
_cell.angle_alpha   90.00
_cell.angle_beta   90.00
_cell.angle_gamma   90.00
#
_symmetry.space_group_name_H-M   'P 1'
#
loop_
_entity.id
_entity.type
_entity.pdbx_description
1 polymer ?
#
loop_
_entity_poly.entity_id
_entity_poly.type
_entity_poly.pdbx_seq_one_letter_code
_entity_poly.pdbx_strand_id
1 'polypeptide(L)' 'SVSLGLPIVFKFGGETRNGPSVKVQLHHGDVVVFGGCARLAFHGVGTLRRGVHPLTGPLRYNLTFRVAR' A
#
# COMPACT_ATOMS: atom_id res chain seq x y z
N SER A 1 6.42 -3.87 1.13
CA SER A 1 4.96 -4.02 1.29
C SER A 1 4.46 -4.83 0.10
N VAL A 2 4.03 -6.08 0.31
CA VAL A 2 3.57 -6.98 -0.76
C VAL A 2 2.05 -6.98 -0.79
N SER A 3 1.45 -6.71 -1.95
CA SER A 3 -0.01 -6.64 -2.14
C SER A 3 -0.56 -7.95 -2.68
N LEU A 4 -1.61 -8.47 -2.05
CA LEU A 4 -2.29 -9.69 -2.49
C LEU A 4 -3.80 -9.47 -2.47
N GLY A 5 -4.47 -9.75 -3.60
CA GLY A 5 -5.93 -9.75 -3.68
C GLY A 5 -6.48 -8.50 -4.37
N LEU A 6 -7.60 -7.99 -3.88
CA LEU A 6 -8.27 -6.85 -4.51
C LEU A 6 -7.35 -5.62 -4.66
N PRO A 7 -7.46 -4.87 -5.77
CA PRO A 7 -6.64 -3.69 -6.00
C PRO A 7 -7.02 -2.56 -5.04
N ILE A 8 -6.04 -1.73 -4.69
CA ILE A 8 -6.25 -0.56 -3.83
C ILE A 8 -5.43 0.64 -4.30
N VAL A 9 -5.92 1.84 -4.04
CA VAL A 9 -5.11 3.05 -4.17
C VAL A 9 -4.21 3.18 -2.95
N PHE A 10 -2.91 3.12 -3.17
CA PHE A 10 -1.89 3.48 -2.19
C PHE A 10 -1.58 4.96 -2.31
N LYS A 11 -1.65 5.68 -1.18
CA LYS A 11 -1.32 7.09 -1.08
C LYS A 11 0.08 7.19 -0.48
N PHE A 12 1.01 7.76 -1.23
CA PHE A 12 2.39 7.96 -0.79
C PHE A 12 2.68 9.46 -0.68
N GLY A 13 2.81 9.95 0.53
CA GLY A 13 3.11 11.34 0.86
C GLY A 13 4.60 11.57 1.10
N GLY A 14 4.91 12.69 1.73
CA GLY A 14 6.26 13.07 2.16
C GLY A 14 6.41 13.12 3.67
N GLU A 15 7.25 14.03 4.17
CA GLU A 15 7.60 14.15 5.59
C GLU A 15 6.50 14.79 6.46
N THR A 16 5.47 15.39 5.85
CA THR A 16 4.40 16.08 6.55
C THR A 16 3.05 15.45 6.27
N ARG A 17 2.19 15.38 7.31
CA ARG A 17 0.88 14.70 7.23
C ARG A 17 -0.06 15.30 6.19
N ASN A 18 -0.03 16.63 6.03
CA ASN A 18 -0.88 17.37 5.09
C ASN A 18 -0.13 17.75 3.80
N GLY A 19 1.07 17.20 3.59
CA GLY A 19 1.83 17.43 2.37
C GLY A 19 1.19 16.78 1.13
N PRO A 20 1.70 17.10 -0.08
CA PRO A 20 1.24 16.45 -1.30
C PRO A 20 1.47 14.93 -1.24
N SER A 21 0.59 14.18 -1.89
CA SER A 21 0.72 12.73 -2.01
C SER A 21 0.52 12.27 -3.44
N VAL A 22 1.31 11.28 -3.83
CA VAL A 22 1.16 10.53 -5.08
C VAL A 22 0.20 9.36 -4.82
N LYS A 23 -0.69 9.12 -5.79
CA LYS A 23 -1.62 7.98 -5.76
C LYS A 23 -1.12 6.93 -6.74
N VAL A 24 -0.90 5.72 -6.24
CA VAL A 24 -0.47 4.56 -7.04
C VAL A 24 -1.49 3.45 -6.85
N GLN A 25 -2.00 2.88 -7.95
CA GLN A 25 -2.88 1.73 -7.87
C GLN A 25 -2.03 0.47 -7.73
N LEU A 26 -2.23 -0.27 -6.63
CA LEU A 26 -1.57 -1.55 -6.38
C LEU A 26 -2.53 -2.70 -6.68
N HIS A 27 -2.06 -3.66 -7.45
CA HIS A 27 -2.75 -4.89 -7.82
C HIS A 27 -2.19 -6.09 -7.05
N HIS A 28 -2.80 -7.25 -7.24
CA HIS A 28 -2.26 -8.52 -6.75
C HIS A 28 -0.86 -8.76 -7.33
N GLY A 29 0.11 -9.05 -6.46
CA GLY A 29 1.51 -9.30 -6.84
C GLY A 29 2.41 -8.07 -6.74
N ASP A 30 1.86 -6.85 -6.69
CA ASP A 30 2.67 -5.64 -6.63
C ASP A 30 3.44 -5.51 -5.30
N VAL A 31 4.68 -5.04 -5.39
CA VAL A 31 5.57 -4.82 -4.25
C VAL A 31 6.03 -3.37 -4.21
N VAL A 32 5.80 -2.71 -3.08
CA VAL A 32 6.34 -1.37 -2.80
C VAL A 32 7.48 -1.48 -1.78
N VAL A 33 8.65 -0.92 -2.11
CA VAL A 33 9.81 -0.82 -1.21
C VAL A 33 10.12 0.66 -1.03
N PHE A 34 10.23 1.11 0.23
CA PHE A 34 10.62 2.47 0.56
C PHE A 34 11.48 2.48 1.82
N GLY A 35 12.58 3.24 1.74
CA GLY A 35 13.63 3.38 2.75
C GLY A 35 14.40 4.69 2.53
N GLY A 36 15.55 4.87 3.18
CA GLY A 36 16.30 6.13 3.09
C GLY A 36 15.46 7.36 3.51
N CYS A 37 15.52 8.45 2.74
CA CYS A 37 14.71 9.66 2.97
C CYS A 37 13.20 9.37 2.98
N ALA A 38 12.75 8.34 2.28
CA ALA A 38 11.35 7.94 2.22
C ALA A 38 10.92 7.02 3.38
N ARG A 39 11.83 6.64 4.28
CA ARG A 39 11.56 5.65 5.35
C ARG A 39 10.46 6.09 6.32
N LEU A 40 10.35 7.39 6.56
CA LEU A 40 9.38 8.00 7.47
C LEU A 40 8.26 8.74 6.72
N ALA A 41 8.18 8.58 5.39
CA ALA A 41 7.13 9.21 4.60
C ALA A 41 5.74 8.77 5.07
N PHE A 42 4.83 9.74 5.19
CA PHE A 42 3.42 9.46 5.45
C PHE A 42 2.85 8.65 4.29
N HIS A 43 2.18 7.55 4.58
CA HIS A 43 1.55 6.71 3.57
C HIS A 43 0.33 6.01 4.13
N GLY A 44 -0.53 5.53 3.24
CA GLY A 44 -1.73 4.80 3.62
C GLY A 44 -2.45 4.23 2.40
N VAL A 45 -3.61 3.64 2.66
CA VAL A 45 -4.48 3.11 1.60
C VAL A 45 -5.79 3.88 1.55
N GLY A 46 -6.39 3.96 0.36
CA GLY A 46 -7.75 4.43 0.19
C GLY A 46 -8.79 3.42 0.68
N THR A 47 -10.06 3.73 0.45
CA THR A 47 -11.16 2.80 0.70
C THR A 47 -11.07 1.61 -0.26
N LEU A 48 -11.12 0.40 0.28
CA LEU A 48 -11.18 -0.83 -0.52
C LEU A 48 -12.54 -0.88 -1.25
N ARG A 49 -12.50 -0.99 -2.58
CA ARG A 49 -13.73 -1.15 -3.37
C ARG A 49 -14.23 -2.58 -3.26
N ARG A 50 -15.56 -2.76 -3.34
CA ARG A 50 -16.17 -4.10 -3.43
C ARG A 50 -15.69 -4.80 -4.71
N GLY A 51 -15.42 -6.09 -4.61
CA GLY A 51 -14.99 -6.93 -5.74
C GLY A 51 -14.72 -8.36 -5.27
N VAL A 52 -14.29 -9.22 -6.19
CA VAL A 52 -13.84 -10.59 -5.89
C VAL A 52 -12.53 -10.83 -6.65
N HIS A 53 -11.52 -11.32 -5.95
CA HIS A 53 -10.27 -11.80 -6.53
C HIS A 53 -10.24 -13.34 -6.52
N PRO A 54 -9.78 -14.01 -7.59
CA PRO A 54 -9.86 -15.49 -7.70
C PRO A 54 -9.22 -16.25 -6.52
N LEU A 55 -8.14 -15.70 -5.94
CA LEU A 55 -7.38 -16.36 -4.87
C LEU A 55 -7.73 -15.91 -3.45
N THR A 56 -8.37 -14.74 -3.30
CA THR A 56 -8.57 -14.12 -1.97
C THR A 56 -10.02 -13.71 -1.71
N GLY A 57 -10.94 -14.03 -2.62
CA GLY A 57 -12.33 -13.63 -2.51
C GLY A 57 -12.48 -12.10 -2.43
N PRO A 58 -13.32 -11.57 -1.52
CA PRO A 58 -13.56 -10.14 -1.40
C PRO A 58 -12.47 -9.40 -0.60
N LEU A 59 -11.32 -10.02 -0.35
CA LEU A 59 -10.31 -9.52 0.56
C LEU A 59 -9.06 -9.02 -0.16
N ARG A 60 -8.35 -8.11 0.53
CA ARG A 60 -7.00 -7.68 0.21
C ARG A 60 -6.11 -7.92 1.43
N TYR A 61 -4.98 -8.56 1.22
CA TYR A 61 -3.92 -8.71 2.21
C TYR A 61 -2.72 -7.84 1.86
N ASN A 62 -1.96 -7.47 2.89
CA ASN A 62 -0.69 -6.76 2.72
C ASN A 62 0.35 -7.30 3.71
N LEU A 63 1.48 -7.77 3.19
CA LEU A 63 2.60 -8.21 4.02
C LEU A 63 3.63 -7.08 4.10
N THR A 64 3.87 -6.58 5.32
CA THR A 64 4.79 -5.47 5.55
C THR A 64 6.02 -5.96 6.29
N PHE A 65 7.08 -6.22 5.54
CA PHE A 65 8.36 -6.64 6.08
C PHE A 65 9.14 -5.45 6.64
N ARG A 66 9.66 -5.63 7.86
CA ARG A 66 10.49 -4.67 8.58
C ARG A 66 11.49 -5.46 9.42
N VAL A 67 12.68 -4.90 9.63
CA VAL A 67 13.51 -5.34 10.75
C VAL A 67 12.94 -4.67 12.00
N ALA A 68 12.19 -5.45 12.78
CA ALA A 68 11.73 -5.07 14.11
C ALA A 68 12.73 -5.59 15.14
N ARG A 69 12.99 -4.80 16.18
CA ARG A 69 13.89 -5.19 17.28
C ARG A 69 13.31 -6.35 18.06
#